data_AF-A0A6B1I2E0-F1
#
_entry.id   AF-A0A6B1I2E0-F1
#
_cell.length_a   1.000
_cell.length_b   1.000
_cell.length_c   1.000
_cell.angle_alpha   90.00
_cell.angle_beta   90.00
_cell.angle_gamma   90.00
#
_symmetry.space_group_name_H-M   'P 1'
#
loop_
_entity.id
_entity.type
_entity.pdbx_description
1 polymer ?
#
loop_
_entity_poly.entity_id
_entity_poly.type
_entity_poly.pdbx_seq_one_letter_code
_entity_poly.pdbx_strand_id
1 'polypeptide(L)' 'MGITRKTIKGSEYVYFAYYDNTSKSKQYKSCGPATNNESMIKAISLERDYLERRKDKLTKEITQIQEKINGLAKL' A
#
# COMPACT_ATOMS: atom_id res chain seq x y z
N MET A 1 -3.88 5.74 -2.12
CA MET A 1 -4.15 4.63 -1.18
C MET A 1 -3.38 4.90 0.07
N GLY A 2 -3.91 4.50 1.22
CA GLY A 2 -3.41 4.94 2.52
C GLY A 2 -4.46 4.81 3.62
N ILE A 3 -4.21 5.48 4.73
CA ILE A 3 -5.08 5.44 5.91
C ILE A 3 -6.38 6.20 5.64
N THR A 4 -7.50 5.64 6.08
CA THR A 4 -8.83 6.25 5.96
C THR A 4 -9.65 5.94 7.20
N ARG A 5 -10.70 6.72 7.45
CA ARG A 5 -11.63 6.52 8.56
C ARG A 5 -13.04 6.29 8.04
N LYS A 6 -13.80 5.46 8.75
CA LYS A 6 -15.21 5.19 8.43
C LYS A 6 -16.02 5.12 9.72
N THR A 7 -17.21 5.71 9.70
CA THR A 7 -18.16 5.61 10.81
C THR A 7 -19.12 4.45 10.57
N ILE A 8 -19.20 3.55 11.53
CA ILE A 8 -20.10 2.39 11.51
C ILE A 8 -20.92 2.42 12.78
N LYS A 9 -22.25 2.57 12.65
CA LYS A 9 -23.19 2.64 13.78
C LYS A 9 -22.78 3.65 14.86
N GLY A 10 -22.28 4.82 14.44
CA GLY A 10 -21.88 5.91 15.34
C GLY A 10 -20.46 5.80 15.91
N SER A 11 -19.72 4.73 15.63
CA SER A 11 -18.31 4.59 16.04
C SER A 11 -17.39 4.76 14.84
N GLU A 12 -16.34 5.57 14.98
CA GLU A 12 -15.33 5.78 13.94
C GLU A 12 -14.24 4.70 14.03
N TYR A 13 -13.86 4.14 12.88
CA TYR A 13 -12.83 3.12 12.73
C TYR A 13 -11.77 3.54 11.73
N VAL A 14 -10.52 3.19 12.02
CA VAL A 14 -9.38 3.37 11.12
C VAL A 14 -9.26 2.14 10.21
N TYR A 15 -9.06 2.41 8.93
CA TYR A 15 -8.79 1.40 7.91
C TYR A 15 -7.54 1.76 7.14
N PHE A 16 -6.80 0.75 6.72
CA PHE A 16 -5.79 0.88 5.67
C PHE A 16 -6.40 0.45 4.33
N ALA A 17 -6.45 1.38 3.37
CA ALA A 17 -6.98 1.13 2.04
C ALA A 17 -5.85 0.90 1.02
N TYR A 18 -5.83 -0.24 0.34
CA TYR A 18 -4.78 -0.63 -0.60
C TYR A 18 -5.33 -1.34 -1.84
N TYR A 19 -4.54 -1.37 -2.91
CA TYR A 19 -4.93 -2.01 -4.18
C TYR A 19 -4.33 -3.38 -4.14
N ASP A 20 -5.19 -4.38 -4.17
CA ASP A 20 -4.74 -5.74 -4.34
C ASP A 20 -4.66 -6.03 -5.83
N ASN A 21 -3.44 -6.29 -6.31
CA ASN A 21 -3.19 -6.65 -7.70
C ASN A 21 -3.74 -8.03 -8.05
N THR A 22 -3.97 -8.89 -7.06
CA THR A 22 -4.50 -10.25 -7.24
C THR A 22 -5.99 -10.18 -7.58
N SER A 23 -6.78 -9.53 -6.71
CA SER A 23 -8.21 -9.30 -6.93
C SER A 23 -8.52 -8.10 -7.84
N LYS A 24 -7.50 -7.36 -8.30
CA LYS A 24 -7.61 -6.14 -9.12
C LYS A 24 -8.62 -5.13 -8.57
N SER A 25 -8.62 -4.96 -7.25
CA SER A 25 -9.64 -4.15 -6.57
C SER A 25 -9.09 -3.43 -5.35
N LYS A 26 -9.82 -2.38 -4.94
CA LYS A 26 -9.52 -1.63 -3.72
C LYS A 26 -10.03 -2.40 -2.51
N GLN A 27 -9.11 -2.73 -1.62
CA GLN A 27 -9.36 -3.45 -0.38
C GLN A 27 -9.24 -2.53 0.83
N TYR A 28 -9.92 -2.90 1.91
CA TYR A 28 -9.92 -2.16 3.17
C TYR A 28 -9.61 -3.12 4.32
N LYS A 29 -8.49 -2.92 5.00
CA LYS A 29 -8.13 -3.68 6.20
C LYS A 29 -8.47 -2.84 7.43
N SER A 30 -9.33 -3.34 8.30
CA SER A 30 -9.65 -2.67 9.57
C SER A 30 -8.44 -2.67 10.50
N CYS A 31 -8.11 -1.50 11.03
CA CYS A 31 -7.02 -1.32 11.99
C CYS A 31 -7.55 -1.22 13.43
N GLY A 32 -8.84 -0.91 13.61
CA GLY A 32 -9.49 -0.81 14.91
C GLY A 32 -10.24 0.52 15.09
N PRO A 33 -10.81 0.78 16.28
CA PRO A 33 -11.49 2.04 16.59
C PRO A 33 -10.55 3.24 16.47
N ALA A 34 -11.04 4.37 15.96
CA ALA A 34 -10.26 5.60 15.82
C ALA A 34 -9.95 6.31 17.15
N THR A 35 -10.63 5.91 18.22
CA THR A 35 -10.34 6.36 19.58
C THR A 35 -9.09 5.71 20.18
N ASN A 36 -8.59 4.61 19.60
CA ASN A 36 -7.38 3.93 20.07
C ASN A 36 -6.17 4.32 19.21
N ASN A 37 -5.11 4.84 19.87
CA ASN A 37 -3.85 5.17 19.22
C ASN A 37 -3.16 3.95 18.58
N GLU A 38 -3.35 2.75 19.13
CA GLU A 38 -2.82 1.51 18.56
C GLU A 38 -3.40 1.24 17.16
N SER A 39 -4.67 1.59 16.92
CA SER A 39 -5.29 1.48 15.60
C SER A 39 -4.56 2.35 14.57
N MET A 40 -4.15 3.55 14.97
CA MET A 40 -3.39 4.46 14.11
C MET A 40 -1.97 3.93 13.85
N ILE A 41 -1.28 3.48 14.89
CA ILE A 41 0.06 2.88 14.76
C ILE A 41 0.02 1.67 13.82
N LYS A 42 -0.99 0.81 13.97
CA LYS A 42 -1.20 -0.34 13.09
C LYS A 42 -1.45 0.08 11.64
N ALA A 43 -2.25 1.12 11.42
CA ALA A 43 -2.51 1.64 10.09
C ALA A 43 -1.25 2.21 9.41
N ILE A 44 -0.44 2.96 10.16
CA ILE A 44 0.85 3.50 9.70
C ILE A 44 1.84 2.37 9.39
N SER A 45 1.91 1.34 10.24
CA SER A 45 2.77 0.18 9.99
C SER A 45 2.38 -0.52 8.68
N LEU A 46 1.08 -0.71 8.43
CA LEU A 46 0.60 -1.32 7.18
C LEU A 46 0.91 -0.44 5.96
N GLU A 47 0.79 0.88 6.10
CA GLU A 47 1.12 1.83 5.03
C GLU A 47 2.61 1.80 4.70
N ARG A 48 3.49 1.80 5.70
CA ARG A 48 4.94 1.63 5.52
C ARG A 48 5.24 0.35 4.76
N ASP A 49 4.74 -0.79 5.24
CA ASP A 49 5.04 -2.10 4.64
C ASP A 49 4.53 -2.17 3.19
N TYR A 50 3.39 -1.55 2.89
CA TYR A 50 2.87 -1.45 1.53
C TYR A 50 3.77 -0.60 0.63
N LEU A 51 4.20 0.58 1.12
CA LEU A 51 5.08 1.48 0.37
C LEU A 51 6.46 0.85 0.12
N GLU A 52 7.01 0.11 1.08
CA GLU A 52 8.26 -0.64 0.91
C GLU A 52 8.15 -1.67 -0.22
N ARG A 53 7.12 -2.51 -0.20
CA ARG A 53 6.89 -3.49 -1.29
C ARG A 53 6.71 -2.82 -2.65
N ARG A 54 6.01 -1.67 -2.68
CA ARG A 54 5.80 -0.91 -3.91
C ARG A 54 7.12 -0.33 -4.43
N LYS A 55 7.96 0.22 -3.55
CA LYS A 55 9.29 0.71 -3.88
C LYS A 55 10.13 -0.42 -4.48
N ASP A 56 10.18 -1.58 -3.83
CA ASP A 56 10.99 -2.71 -4.31
C ASP A 56 10.54 -3.22 -5.67
N LYS A 57 9.22 -3.27 -5.91
CA LYS A 57 8.67 -3.63 -7.22
C LYS A 57 9.08 -2.62 -8.30
N LEU A 58 8.93 -1.32 -8.03
CA LEU A 58 9.30 -0.26 -8.97
C LEU A 58 10.81 -0.29 -9.26
N THR A 59 11.65 -0.51 -8.26
CA THR A 59 13.10 -0.67 -8.45
C THR A 59 13.41 -1.82 -9.40
N LYS A 60 12.77 -2.98 -9.23
CA LYS A 60 12.94 -4.12 -10.15
C LYS A 60 12.49 -3.81 -11.58
N GLU A 61 11.35 -3.14 -11.75
CA GLU A 61 10.85 -2.74 -13.06
C GLU A 61 11.79 -1.75 -13.75
N ILE A 62 12.33 -0.77 -13.02
CA ILE A 62 13.34 0.17 -13.51
C ILE A 62 14.59 -0.57 -13.97
N THR A 63 15.13 -1.50 -13.16
CA THR A 63 16.31 -2.30 -13.54
C THR A 63 16.08 -3.07 -14.83
N GLN A 64 14.94 -3.75 -14.96
CA GLN A 64 14.60 -4.51 -16.17
C GLN A 64 14.49 -3.62 -17.41
N ILE A 65 13.93 -2.41 -17.28
CA ILE A 65 13.86 -1.45 -18.38
C ILE A 65 15.27 -0.99 -18.77
N GLN A 66 16.14 -0.72 -17.80
CA GLN A 66 17.52 -0.30 -18.05
C GLN A 66 18.31 -1.37 -18.80
N GLU A 67 18.16 -2.65 -18.43
CA GLU A 67 18.80 -3.77 -19.12
C GLU A 67 18.32 -3.88 -20.58
N LYS A 68 17.02 -3.70 -20.83
CA LYS A 68 16.47 -3.68 -22.20
C LYS A 68 17.05 -2.54 -23.03
N ILE A 69 17.14 -1.33 -22.48
CA ILE A 69 17.73 -0.17 -23.16
C ILE A 69 19.20 -0.44 -23.50
N ASN A 70 19.98 -0.97 -22.55
CA ASN A 70 21.39 -1.28 -22.77
C ASN A 70 21.60 -2.39 -23.82
N GLY A 71 20.67 -3.35 -23.92
CA GLY A 71 20.68 -4.35 -24.97
C GLY A 71 20.41 -3.76 -26.35
N LEU A 72 19.43 -2.85 -26.46
CA LEU A 72 19.09 -2.16 -27.70
C LEU A 72 20.20 -1.20 -28.17
N ALA A 73 20.88 -0.51 -27.26
CA ALA A 73 21.96 0.41 -27.59
C ALA A 73 23.25 -0.28 -28.08
N LYS A 74 23.35 -1.60 -27.94
CA LYS A 74 24.48 -2.42 -28.41
C LYS A 74 24.25 -3.08 -29.77
N LEU A 75 23.03 -2.96 -30.33
CA LEU A 75 22.66 -3.39 -31.68
C LEU A 75 22.89 -2.23 -32.66
#